data_AF-A0A533X0V6-F1
#
_entry.id   AF-A0A533X0V6-F1
#
_cell.length_a   1.000
_cell.length_b   1.000
_cell.length_c   1.000
_cell.angle_alpha   90.00
_cell.angle_beta   90.00
_cell.angle_gamma   90.00
#
_symmetry.space_group_name_H-M   'P 1'
#
loop_
_entity.id
_entity.type
_entity.pdbx_description
1 polymer ?
#
loop_
_entity_poly.entity_id
_entity_poly.type
_entity_poly.pdbx_seq_one_letter_code
_entity_poly.pdbx_strand_id
1 'polypeptide(L)' 'VVGMLTEDGLAKVMVEKDEKDLKNMQVSQVMEPPPPLVDVSTPAKALIPLVRFAKSILVSEKGNVMGIVTITDTLKMVE' A
#
# COMPACT_ATOMS: atom_id res chain seq x y z
N VAL A 1 2.13 -2.17 -14.84
CA VAL A 1 1.48 -2.54 -13.55
C VAL A 1 1.55 -1.33 -12.65
N VAL A 2 0.43 -0.88 -12.09
CA VAL A 2 0.40 0.27 -11.16
C VAL A 2 0.77 -0.24 -9.77
N GLY A 3 1.73 0.44 -9.13
CA GLY A 3 2.25 0.10 -7.81
C GLY A 3 1.56 0.84 -6.67
N MET A 4 2.24 0.90 -5.53
CA MET A 4 1.82 1.67 -4.36
C MET A 4 2.74 2.88 -4.18
N LEU A 5 2.19 3.97 -3.66
CA LEU A 5 2.98 5.11 -3.21
C LEU A 5 2.70 5.34 -1.74
N THR A 6 3.75 5.44 -0.94
CA THR A 6 3.66 5.63 0.51
C THR A 6 4.22 6.99 0.91
N GLU A 7 3.73 7.55 2.02
CA GLU A 7 4.24 8.81 2.57
C GLU A 7 5.72 8.67 2.94
N ASP A 8 6.10 7.57 3.58
CA ASP A 8 7.50 7.28 3.92
C ASP A 8 8.39 7.23 2.67
N GLY A 9 7.92 6.57 1.60
CA GLY A 9 8.63 6.50 0.32
C GLY A 9 8.81 7.87 -0.32
N LEU A 10 7.77 8.70 -0.30
CA LEU A 10 7.84 10.08 -0.79
C LEU A 10 8.78 10.95 0.05
N ALA A 11 8.68 10.87 1.38
CA ALA A 11 9.53 11.64 2.30
C ALA A 11 11.01 11.31 2.07
N LYS A 12 11.34 10.04 1.88
CA LYS A 12 12.72 9.62 1.56
C LYS A 12 13.22 10.26 0.26
N VAL A 13 12.42 10.23 -0.79
CA VAL A 13 12.78 10.82 -2.08
C VAL A 13 12.94 12.34 -1.98
N MET A 14 12.10 13.01 -1.18
CA MET A 14 12.20 14.45 -0.94
C MET A 14 13.49 14.86 -0.23
N VAL A 15 14.06 13.99 0.60
CA VAL A 15 15.34 14.23 1.28
C VAL A 15 16.53 13.94 0.37
N GLU A 16 16.41 12.96 -0.52
CA GLU A 16 17.52 12.48 -1.37
C GLU A 16 17.68 13.26 -2.69
N LYS A 17 16.64 13.97 -3.16
CA LYS A 17 16.64 14.66 -4.47
C LYS A 17 16.51 16.17 -4.33
N ASP A 18 17.10 16.89 -5.28
CA ASP A 18 16.95 18.33 -5.42
C ASP A 18 15.54 18.72 -5.92
N GLU A 19 15.09 19.92 -5.54
CA GLU A 19 13.73 20.41 -5.83
C GLU A 19 13.40 20.43 -7.34
N LYS A 20 14.39 20.72 -8.20
CA LYS A 20 14.22 20.74 -9.66
C LYS A 20 13.95 19.35 -10.23
N ASP A 21 14.55 18.32 -9.64
CA ASP A 21 14.38 16.94 -10.08
C ASP A 21 13.05 16.38 -9.59
N LEU A 22 12.65 16.72 -8.35
CA LEU A 22 11.36 16.36 -7.77
C LEU A 22 10.18 16.84 -8.61
N LYS A 23 10.21 18.09 -9.11
CA LYS A 23 9.11 18.67 -9.91
C LYS A 23 8.86 17.94 -11.23
N ASN A 24 9.88 17.33 -11.81
CA ASN A 24 9.82 16.67 -13.11
C ASN A 24 9.74 15.14 -13.00
N MET A 25 9.80 14.60 -11.78
CA MET A 25 9.83 13.17 -11.53
C MET A 25 8.43 12.56 -11.72
N GLN A 26 8.37 11.43 -12.42
CA GLN A 26 7.13 10.69 -12.61
C GLN A 26 6.83 9.82 -11.39
N VAL A 27 5.55 9.67 -11.05
CA VAL A 27 5.08 8.78 -9.96
C VAL A 27 5.58 7.34 -10.14
N SER A 28 5.67 6.87 -11.39
CA SER A 28 6.18 5.55 -11.73
C SER A 28 7.64 5.30 -11.31
N GLN A 29 8.44 6.36 -11.11
CA GLN A 29 9.84 6.24 -10.70
C GLN A 29 10.01 6.05 -9.19
N VAL A 30 8.97 6.34 -8.41
CA VAL A 30 8.97 6.28 -6.94
C VAL A 30 7.93 5.33 -6.36
N MET A 31 7.07 4.78 -7.21
CA MET A 31 6.11 3.78 -6.77
C MET A 31 6.84 2.50 -6.33
N GLU A 32 6.41 1.97 -5.20
CA GLU A 32 6.74 0.64 -4.72
C GLU A 32 5.91 -0.41 -5.49
N PRO A 33 6.30 -1.69 -5.49
CA PRO A 33 5.51 -2.77 -6.05
C PRO A 33 4.07 -2.78 -5.50
N PRO A 34 3.08 -3.27 -6.26
CA PRO A 34 1.72 -3.36 -5.77
C PRO A 34 1.66 -4.29 -4.55
N PRO A 35 0.83 -3.94 -3.54
CA PRO A 35 0.62 -4.81 -2.39
C PRO A 35 -0.13 -6.09 -2.80
N PRO A 36 -0.17 -7.11 -1.94
CA PRO A 36 -1.00 -8.28 -2.15
C PRO A 36 -2.47 -7.91 -2.38
N LEU A 37 -3.09 -8.54 -3.37
CA LEU A 37 -4.52 -8.43 -3.65
C LEU A 37 -5.25 -9.63 -3.05
N VAL A 38 -6.29 -9.38 -2.26
CA VAL A 38 -7.13 -10.42 -1.65
C VAL A 38 -8.60 -10.22 -2.05
N ASP A 39 -9.36 -11.31 -2.06
CA ASP A 39 -10.82 -11.24 -2.24
C ASP A 39 -11.51 -10.81 -0.94
N VAL A 40 -12.60 -10.06 -1.04
CA VAL A 40 -13.43 -9.61 0.08
C VAL A 40 -13.96 -10.77 0.94
N SER A 41 -14.08 -11.98 0.38
CA SER A 41 -14.45 -13.18 1.12
C SER A 41 -13.33 -13.75 2.00
N THR A 42 -12.10 -13.22 1.91
CA THR A 42 -10.96 -13.72 2.68
C THR A 42 -11.16 -13.41 4.16
N PRO A 43 -11.10 -14.42 5.05
CA PRO A 43 -11.35 -14.18 6.48
C PRO A 43 -10.37 -13.18 7.09
N ALA A 44 -10.89 -12.19 7.83
CA ALA A 44 -10.07 -11.12 8.41
C ALA A 44 -8.90 -11.62 9.28
N LYS A 45 -9.09 -12.72 10.02
CA LYS A 45 -8.03 -13.34 10.84
C LYS A 45 -6.84 -13.82 10.00
N ALA A 46 -7.07 -14.23 8.75
CA ALA A 46 -6.02 -14.64 7.82
C ALA A 46 -5.23 -13.44 7.26
N LEU A 47 -5.80 -12.24 7.32
CA LEU A 47 -5.17 -11.01 6.83
C LEU A 47 -4.12 -10.46 7.82
N ILE A 48 -4.26 -10.71 9.12
CA ILE A 48 -3.35 -10.21 10.16
C ILE A 48 -1.87 -10.51 9.86
N PRO A 49 -1.44 -11.76 9.59
CA PRO A 49 -0.04 -12.02 9.25
C PRO A 49 0.35 -11.35 7.92
N LEU A 50 -0.53 -11.35 6.92
CA LEU A 50 -0.25 -10.79 5.60
C LEU A 50 0.02 -9.28 5.66
N VAL A 51 -0.83 -8.54 6.39
CA VAL A 51 -0.70 -7.09 6.60
C VAL A 51 0.58 -6.74 7.36
N ARG A 52 1.00 -7.56 8.34
CA ARG A 52 2.26 -7.34 9.08
C ARG A 52 3.49 -7.42 8.18
N PHE A 53 3.50 -8.31 7.19
CA PHE A 53 4.63 -8.44 6.26
C PHE A 53 4.56 -7.42 5.11
N ALA A 54 3.38 -7.17 4.56
CA ALA A 54 3.21 -6.35 3.36
C ALA A 54 2.92 -4.86 3.64
N LYS A 55 2.85 -4.44 4.91
CA LYS A 55 2.37 -3.12 5.40
C LYS A 55 0.88 -2.84 5.14
N SER A 56 0.39 -3.20 3.96
CA SER A 56 -1.00 -3.06 3.55
C SER A 56 -1.37 -4.09 2.48
N ILE A 57 -2.67 -4.28 2.29
CA ILE A 57 -3.25 -5.20 1.30
C ILE A 57 -4.37 -4.51 0.54
N LEU A 58 -4.52 -4.83 -0.74
CA LEU A 58 -5.68 -4.41 -1.52
C LEU A 58 -6.79 -5.46 -1.41
N VAL A 59 -8.01 -4.99 -1.25
CA VAL A 59 -9.21 -5.83 -1.22
C VAL A 59 -9.96 -5.64 -2.51
N SER A 60 -10.42 -6.75 -3.08
CA SER A 60 -11.21 -6.77 -4.30
C SER A 60 -12.49 -7.58 -4.17
N GLU A 61 -13.49 -7.23 -4.96
CA GLU A 61 -14.69 -8.03 -5.18
C GLU A 61 -14.82 -8.28 -6.68
N LYS A 62 -14.87 -9.56 -7.07
CA LYS A 62 -14.99 -9.97 -8.49
C LYS A 62 -13.90 -9.33 -9.38
N GLY A 63 -12.69 -9.20 -8.84
CA GLY A 63 -11.54 -8.60 -9.54
C GLY A 63 -11.50 -7.07 -9.55
N ASN A 64 -12.51 -6.38 -9.02
CA ASN A 64 -12.50 -4.93 -8.89
C ASN A 64 -11.94 -4.53 -7.53
N VAL A 65 -10.90 -3.69 -7.51
CA VAL A 65 -10.33 -3.15 -6.27
C VAL A 65 -11.37 -2.28 -5.57
N MET A 66 -11.72 -2.63 -4.34
CA MET A 66 -12.67 -1.90 -3.51
C MET A 66 -11.98 -0.97 -2.50
N GLY A 67 -10.78 -1.33 -2.06
CA GLY A 67 -10.09 -0.55 -1.04
C GLY A 67 -8.78 -1.17 -0.59
N ILE A 68 -8.29 -0.64 0.52
CA ILE A 68 -7.03 -1.01 1.17
C ILE A 68 -7.28 -1.32 2.64
N VAL A 69 -6.56 -2.30 3.18
CA VAL A 69 -6.54 -2.61 4.62
C VAL A 69 -5.13 -2.47 5.12
N THR A 70 -4.97 -1.79 6.25
CA THR A 70 -3.68 -1.52 6.89
C THR A 70 -3.64 -2.13 8.29
N ILE A 71 -2.45 -2.08 8.92
CA ILE A 71 -2.29 -2.60 10.28
C ILE A 71 -3.22 -1.91 11.27
N THR A 72 -3.47 -0.61 11.10
CA THR A 72 -4.35 0.19 11.95
C THR A 72 -5.78 -0.32 11.92
N ASP A 73 -6.24 -0.80 10.76
CA ASP A 73 -7.58 -1.39 10.62
C ASP A 73 -7.67 -2.74 11.34
N THR A 74 -6.60 -3.56 11.25
CA THR A 74 -6.56 -4.86 11.94
C THR A 74 -6.48 -4.73 13.46
N LEU A 75 -5.85 -3.67 13.98
CA LEU A 75 -5.76 -3.42 15.42
C LEU A 75 -7.14 -3.13 16.03
N LYS A 76 -7.99 -2.37 15.33
CA LYS A 76 -9.37 -2.07 15.74
C LYS A 76 -10.28 -3.31 15.82
N MET A 77 -9.86 -4.45 15.28
CA MET A 77 -10.63 -5.71 15.33
C MET A 77 -10.28 -6.57 16.55
N VAL A 78 -9.20 -6.23 17.26
CA VAL A 78 -8.72 -6.94 18.45
C VAL A 78 -9.19 -6.25 19.73
N GLU A 79 -9.50 -4.95 19.66
CA GLU A 79 -10.30 -4.24 20.66
C GLU A 79 -11.77 -4.69 20.64
#